data_AF-A0A3D5SIX9-F1
#
_entry.id   AF-A0A3D5SIX9-F1
#
_cell.length_a   1.000
_cell.length_b   1.000
_cell.length_c   1.000
_cell.angle_alpha   90.00
_cell.angle_beta   90.00
_cell.angle_gamma   90.00
#
_symmetry.space_group_name_H-M   'P 1'
#
loop_
_entity.id
_entity.type
_entity.pdbx_description
1 polymer ?
#
loop_
_entity_poly.entity_id
_entity_poly.type
_entity_poly.pdbx_seq_one_letter_code
_entity_poly.pdbx_strand_id
1 'polypeptide(L)'
;TATGPQKPVVDKSEVLEKDHERAKALLAEAGFPEGQGFPKIRLLVNRNEQQRLVAQSIAGMWRSVLNIETEIVVKNWDEYEAAIRAGDYDVVRRGIVMQTTDELTNM
;
A
#
# COMPACT_ATOMS: atom_id res chain seq x y z
N THR A 1 15.12 -34.83 22.47
CA THR A 1 15.36 -33.40 22.23
C THR A 1 14.04 -32.79 21.80
N ALA A 2 13.50 -31.88 22.60
CA ALA A 2 12.12 -31.40 22.49
C ALA A 2 12.03 -30.13 21.63
N THR A 3 11.17 -30.13 20.62
CA THR A 3 10.71 -28.91 19.94
C THR A 3 9.28 -28.65 20.43
N GLY A 4 9.14 -27.69 21.35
CA GLY A 4 7.85 -27.27 21.87
C GLY A 4 7.01 -26.53 20.81
N PRO A 5 5.70 -26.39 21.01
CA PRO A 5 4.82 -25.68 20.09
C PRO A 5 5.25 -24.21 19.99
N GLN A 6 5.55 -23.78 18.76
CA GLN A 6 5.92 -22.40 18.46
C GLN A 6 4.68 -21.52 18.65
N LYS A 7 4.67 -20.69 19.71
CA LYS A 7 3.59 -19.72 19.92
C LYS A 7 3.65 -18.66 18.81
N PRO A 8 2.51 -18.25 18.23
CA PRO A 8 2.48 -17.11 17.32
C PRO A 8 3.04 -15.87 18.03
N VAL A 9 3.93 -15.13 17.37
CA VAL A 9 4.67 -14.00 17.96
C VAL A 9 3.75 -12.79 18.24
N VAL A 10 2.54 -12.75 17.70
CA VAL A 10 1.54 -11.71 18.01
C VAL A 10 0.12 -12.27 17.80
N ASP A 11 -0.82 -11.92 18.69
CA ASP A 11 -2.23 -12.25 18.53
C ASP A 11 -2.82 -11.43 17.37
N LYS A 12 -3.54 -12.09 16.45
CA LYS A 12 -3.93 -11.51 15.14
C LYS A 12 -4.79 -10.25 15.26
N SER A 13 -5.45 -10.04 16.40
CA SER A 13 -6.32 -8.89 16.64
C SER A 13 -5.58 -7.62 17.05
N GLU A 14 -4.32 -7.70 17.51
CA GLU A 14 -3.58 -6.53 18.02
C GLU A 14 -2.78 -5.78 16.95
N VAL A 15 -2.61 -6.32 15.74
CA VAL A 15 -1.61 -5.82 14.77
C VAL A 15 -2.19 -4.91 13.67
N LEU A 16 -3.51 -4.83 13.54
CA LEU A 16 -4.18 -4.04 12.49
C LEU A 16 -5.24 -3.11 13.10
N GLU A 17 -4.79 -2.14 13.89
CA GLU A 17 -5.67 -1.08 14.37
C GLU A 17 -5.85 -0.01 13.27
N LYS A 18 -7.11 0.25 12.91
CA LYS A 18 -7.47 1.29 11.94
C LYS A 18 -7.62 2.63 12.66
N ASP A 19 -6.50 3.31 12.91
CA ASP A 19 -6.47 4.59 13.62
C ASP A 19 -6.48 5.79 12.65
N HIS A 20 -7.68 6.29 12.37
CA HIS A 20 -7.87 7.45 11.50
C HIS A 20 -7.36 8.76 12.12
N GLU A 21 -7.53 8.93 13.42
CA GLU A 21 -7.22 10.19 14.11
C GLU A 21 -5.72 10.40 14.15
N ARG A 22 -4.96 9.35 14.43
CA ARG A 22 -3.50 9.38 14.33
C ARG A 22 -3.01 9.62 12.92
N ALA A 23 -3.64 9.04 11.91
CA ALA A 23 -3.27 9.26 10.51
C ALA A 23 -3.45 10.73 10.09
N LYS A 24 -4.56 11.38 10.50
CA LYS A 24 -4.80 12.81 10.26
C LYS A 24 -3.81 13.70 11.03
N ALA A 25 -3.52 13.36 12.29
CA ALA A 25 -2.56 14.10 13.11
C ALA A 25 -1.16 14.11 12.46
N LEU A 26 -0.67 12.95 12.01
CA LEU A 26 0.61 12.85 11.31
C LEU A 26 0.62 13.62 9.99
N LEU A 27 -0.51 13.63 9.26
CA LEU A 27 -0.62 14.39 8.01
C LEU A 27 -0.59 15.90 8.27
N ALA A 28 -1.24 16.36 9.34
CA ALA A 28 -1.19 17.76 9.78
C ALA A 28 0.22 18.17 10.25
N GLU A 29 0.91 17.31 11.01
CA GLU A 29 2.31 17.52 11.43
C GLU A 29 3.26 17.61 10.24
N ALA A 30 3.00 16.86 9.16
CA ALA A 30 3.74 16.94 7.90
C ALA A 30 3.47 18.22 7.09
N GLY A 31 2.57 19.11 7.56
CA GLY A 31 2.23 20.37 6.90
C GLY A 31 0.99 20.31 6.01
N PHE A 32 0.21 19.22 6.05
CA PHE A 32 -0.98 19.03 5.23
C PHE A 32 -2.23 18.81 6.10
N PRO A 33 -2.63 19.80 6.92
CA PRO A 33 -3.81 19.68 7.78
C PRO A 33 -5.06 19.40 6.93
N GLU A 34 -5.85 18.38 7.32
CA GLU A 34 -7.03 17.92 6.58
C GLU A 34 -6.75 17.65 5.08
N GLY A 35 -5.52 17.22 4.77
CA GLY A 35 -5.08 16.94 3.39
C GLY A 35 -4.93 18.19 2.50
N GLN A 36 -5.11 19.39 3.05
CA GLN A 36 -5.02 20.63 2.25
C GLN A 36 -3.60 20.84 1.74
N GLY A 37 -3.47 21.14 0.44
CA GLY A 37 -2.19 21.33 -0.22
C GLY A 37 -1.44 20.03 -0.52
N PHE A 38 -1.97 18.86 -0.14
CA PHE A 38 -1.33 17.58 -0.43
C PHE A 38 -1.39 17.28 -1.94
N PRO A 39 -0.27 16.91 -2.58
CA PRO A 39 -0.25 16.62 -4.01
C PRO A 39 -1.08 15.38 -4.34
N LYS A 40 -1.67 15.35 -5.53
CA LYS A 40 -2.41 14.17 -6.00
C LYS A 40 -1.46 12.97 -6.14
N ILE A 41 -1.80 11.84 -5.53
CA ILE A 41 -0.97 10.63 -5.58
C ILE A 41 -1.22 9.87 -6.88
N ARG A 42 -0.18 9.58 -7.66
CA ARG A 42 -0.24 8.65 -8.79
C ARG A 42 -0.01 7.22 -8.31
N LEU A 43 -1.09 6.44 -8.27
CA LEU A 43 -1.09 5.02 -7.93
C LEU A 43 -1.01 4.16 -9.20
N LEU A 44 0.18 3.63 -9.47
CA LEU A 44 0.45 2.77 -10.61
C LEU A 44 -0.05 1.33 -10.34
N VAL A 45 -0.86 0.81 -11.26
CA VAL A 45 -1.33 -0.58 -11.27
C VAL A 45 -1.21 -1.21 -12.65
N ASN A 46 -1.09 -2.53 -12.72
CA ASN A 46 -1.17 -3.25 -13.99
C ASN A 46 -2.63 -3.59 -14.34
N ARG A 47 -2.88 -3.92 -15.63
CA ARG A 47 -4.22 -4.01 -16.26
C ARG A 47 -5.25 -4.96 -15.62
N ASN A 48 -4.92 -5.74 -14.59
CA ASN A 48 -5.82 -6.74 -14.02
C ASN A 48 -7.02 -6.05 -13.32
N GLU A 49 -8.24 -6.42 -13.69
CA GLU A 49 -9.49 -5.82 -13.17
C GLU A 49 -9.57 -5.87 -11.63
N GLN A 50 -9.18 -6.99 -11.04
CA GLN A 50 -9.11 -7.15 -9.59
C GLN A 50 -8.19 -6.12 -8.92
N GLN A 51 -7.06 -5.77 -9.53
CA GLN A 51 -6.14 -4.78 -8.97
C GLN A 51 -6.69 -3.37 -9.07
N ARG A 52 -7.44 -3.07 -10.13
CA ARG A 52 -8.13 -1.79 -10.27
C ARG A 52 -9.15 -1.60 -9.15
N LEU A 53 -9.91 -2.63 -8.80
CA LEU A 53 -10.85 -2.58 -7.68
C LEU A 53 -10.14 -2.29 -6.36
N VAL A 54 -9.03 -2.97 -6.08
CA VAL A 54 -8.23 -2.72 -4.87
C VAL A 54 -7.71 -1.27 -4.84
N ALA A 55 -7.19 -0.77 -5.97
CA ALA A 55 -6.72 0.61 -6.06
C ALA A 55 -7.83 1.64 -5.86
N GLN A 56 -9.04 1.37 -6.37
CA GLN A 56 -10.21 2.22 -6.14
C GLN A 56 -10.63 2.23 -4.67
N SER A 57 -10.61 1.06 -4.00
CA SER A 57 -10.88 0.99 -2.56
C SER A 57 -9.85 1.79 -1.77
N ILE A 58 -8.56 1.67 -2.09
CA ILE A 58 -7.49 2.44 -1.43
C ILE A 58 -7.69 3.95 -1.65
N ALA A 59 -7.93 4.37 -2.90
CA ALA A 59 -8.21 5.78 -3.22
C ALA A 59 -9.43 6.32 -2.46
N GLY A 60 -10.51 5.53 -2.35
CA GLY A 60 -11.69 5.89 -1.57
C GLY A 60 -11.42 6.02 -0.08
N MET A 61 -10.59 5.12 0.48
CA MET A 61 -10.19 5.20 1.90
C MET A 61 -9.37 6.46 2.18
N TRP A 62 -8.36 6.76 1.35
CA TRP A 62 -7.55 7.96 1.51
C TRP A 62 -8.36 9.25 1.32
N ARG A 63 -9.27 9.28 0.35
CA ARG A 63 -10.15 10.42 0.16
C ARG A 63 -11.10 10.64 1.34
N SER A 64 -11.73 9.58 1.83
CA SER A 64 -12.73 9.69 2.91
C SER A 64 -12.13 9.98 4.29
N VAL A 65 -10.90 9.51 4.56
CA VAL A 65 -10.26 9.66 5.88
C VAL A 65 -9.29 10.83 5.92
N LEU A 66 -8.51 11.03 4.85
CA LEU A 66 -7.39 11.97 4.81
C LEU A 66 -7.61 13.12 3.81
N ASN A 67 -8.72 13.11 3.06
CA ASN A 67 -9.01 14.09 2.02
C ASN A 67 -7.93 14.16 0.92
N ILE A 68 -7.24 13.04 0.67
CA ILE A 68 -6.21 12.93 -0.35
C ILE A 68 -6.80 12.43 -1.66
N GLU A 69 -6.56 13.17 -2.74
CA GLU A 69 -6.93 12.76 -4.09
C GLU A 69 -5.90 11.78 -4.68
N THR A 70 -6.38 10.74 -5.35
CA THR A 70 -5.53 9.70 -5.96
C THR A 70 -5.88 9.53 -7.43
N GLU A 71 -4.86 9.49 -8.28
CA GLU A 71 -4.95 9.13 -9.68
C GLU A 71 -4.50 7.69 -9.87
N ILE A 72 -5.41 6.84 -10.34
CA ILE A 72 -5.10 5.45 -10.65
C ILE A 72 -4.56 5.37 -12.07
N VAL A 73 -3.26 5.14 -12.20
CA VAL A 73 -2.56 5.02 -13.48
C VAL A 73 -2.49 3.55 -13.85
N VAL A 74 -3.21 3.16 -14.91
CA VAL A 74 -3.21 1.78 -15.39
C VAL A 74 -2.31 1.68 -16.61
N LYS A 75 -1.25 0.87 -16.51
CA LYS A 75 -0.32 0.60 -17.61
C LYS A 75 -0.37 -0.88 -18.00
N ASN A 76 0.01 -1.21 -19.24
CA ASN A 76 0.27 -2.60 -19.63
C ASN A 76 1.55 -3.12 -18.93
N TRP A 77 1.89 -4.41 -19.06
CA TRP A 77 3.03 -4.98 -18.32
C TRP A 77 4.36 -4.31 -18.68
N ASP A 78 4.65 -4.14 -19.97
CA ASP A 78 5.91 -3.56 -20.44
C ASP A 78 6.08 -2.10 -19.99
N GLU A 79 5.01 -1.30 -20.10
CA GLU A 79 4.96 0.09 -19.65
C GLU A 79 5.02 0.21 -18.13
N TYR A 80 4.40 -0.75 -17.41
CA TYR A 80 4.44 -0.82 -15.95
C TYR A 80 5.86 -1.10 -15.45
N GLU A 81 6.56 -2.07 -16.04
CA GLU A 81 7.96 -2.33 -15.72
C GLU A 81 8.86 -1.14 -16.07
N ALA A 82 8.65 -0.52 -17.23
CA ALA A 82 9.39 0.67 -17.63
C ALA A 82 9.18 1.82 -16.64
N ALA A 83 7.93 2.08 -16.21
CA ALA A 83 7.61 3.09 -15.22
C ALA A 83 8.25 2.79 -13.86
N ILE A 84 8.28 1.52 -13.44
CA ILE A 84 9.00 1.12 -12.22
C ILE A 84 10.49 1.40 -12.34
N ARG A 85 11.12 0.97 -13.44
CA ARG A 85 12.56 1.15 -13.69
C ARG A 85 12.94 2.64 -13.75
N ALA A 86 12.06 3.48 -14.29
CA ALA A 86 12.26 4.92 -14.41
C ALA A 86 11.91 5.70 -13.12
N GLY A 87 11.24 5.08 -12.14
CA GLY A 87 10.70 5.79 -10.98
C GLY A 87 9.53 6.72 -11.31
N ASP A 88 8.85 6.51 -12.43
CA ASP A 88 7.70 7.34 -12.87
C ASP A 88 6.40 6.88 -12.20
N TYR A 89 6.36 6.98 -10.87
CA TYR A 89 5.19 6.70 -10.03
C TYR A 89 5.41 7.28 -8.62
N ASP A 90 4.32 7.56 -7.91
CA ASP A 90 4.40 7.98 -6.50
C ASP A 90 4.17 6.77 -5.59
N VAL A 91 3.17 5.95 -5.92
CA VAL A 91 2.89 4.67 -5.27
C VAL A 91 2.67 3.60 -6.34
N VAL A 92 3.15 2.38 -6.10
CA VAL A 92 2.94 1.24 -7.00
C VAL A 92 2.38 0.05 -6.24
N ARG A 93 1.36 -0.60 -6.80
CA ARG A 93 0.84 -1.85 -6.23
C ARG A 93 1.81 -2.98 -6.57
N ARG A 94 2.47 -3.54 -5.55
CA ARG A 94 3.27 -4.77 -5.70
C ARG A 94 2.57 -5.99 -5.11
N GLY A 95 2.93 -7.16 -5.63
CA GLY A 95 2.64 -8.45 -5.03
C GLY A 95 3.85 -9.35 -5.23
N ILE A 96 4.21 -10.11 -4.21
CA ILE A 96 5.29 -11.10 -4.27
C ILE A 96 4.68 -12.50 -4.19
N VAL A 97 5.11 -13.39 -5.08
CA VAL A 97 4.89 -14.82 -4.93
C VAL A 97 6.21 -15.38 -4.40
N MET A 98 6.20 -15.83 -3.15
CA MET A 98 7.38 -16.43 -2.52
C MET A 98 7.65 -17.79 -3.16
N GLN A 99 8.91 -18.07 -3.50
CA GLN A 99 9.30 -19.34 -4.13
C GLN A 99 9.44 -20.47 -3.11
N THR A 100 9.75 -20.12 -1.86
CA THR A 100 9.83 -21.05 -0.73
C THR A 100 9.19 -20.41 0.50
N THR A 101 8.83 -21.22 1.50
CA THR A 101 8.35 -20.74 2.80
C THR A 101 9.47 -20.20 3.70
N ASP A 102 10.72 -20.33 3.26
CA ASP A 102 11.89 -19.76 3.94
C ASP A 102 12.06 -18.27 3.63
N GLU A 103 12.08 -17.42 4.67
CA GLU A 103 12.12 -15.96 4.52
C GLU A 103 13.44 -15.44 3.93
N LEU A 104 14.56 -16.12 4.19
CA LEU A 104 15.90 -15.70 3.76
C LEU A 104 16.12 -15.91 2.26
N THR A 105 15.40 -16.85 1.66
CA THR A 105 15.58 -17.23 0.26
C THR A 105 14.74 -16.37 -0.70
N ASN A 106 13.77 -15.59 -0.20
CA ASN A 106 12.86 -14.79 -1.03
C ASN A 106 13.26 -13.31 -1.21
N MET A 107 14.41 -12.89 -0.67
CA MET A 107 14.90 -11.50 -0.71
C MET A 107 15.93 -11.27 -1.82
#